data_AF-A0AAI8XN77-F1
#
_entry.id   AF-A0AAI8XN77-F1
#
_cell.length_a   1.000
_cell.length_b   1.000
_cell.length_c   1.000
_cell.angle_alpha   90.00
_cell.angle_beta   90.00
_cell.angle_gamma   90.00
#
_symmetry.space_group_name_H-M   'P 1'
#
loop_
_entity.id
_entity.type
_entity.pdbx_description
1 polymer ?
#
loop_
_entity_poly.entity_id
_entity_poly.type
_entity_poly.pdbx_seq_one_letter_code
_entity_poly.pdbx_strand_id
1 'polypeptide(L)'
;MTATTDGRPAFHPDLARLARFIPRELVTSRSLPLLQRLTSWQNRRAPKDVEVLTLTSGSGVRLFRPSGVTEPTPALLWIHGGGYVLGSPAQDDALCRRFAAELGATVAAVKYRLAPQHPYPAGLEDCYAALQWLAALPAVDPARVAVAGASAGGGLTAALALLARDRGEIPLAAQILVYPMLDDRSVGEHLDDAGHRLWTQGSNRFGWSAYLRDADPAAAVPARREDLSGLPPAWVGVGTLDLFHDEDVAYAERLRAAGVPCDVEIVDGAFHGFDQLAPKTAVARSFFASQIATLRKAFSPEH
;
A
#
# COMPACT_ATOMS: atom_id res chain seq x y z
N MET A 1 23.34 -3.24 13.14
CA MET A 1 23.47 -1.77 13.20
C MET A 1 24.93 -1.36 12.99
N THR A 2 25.33 -0.99 11.77
CA THR A 2 26.59 -0.28 11.55
C THR A 2 26.33 1.21 11.64
N ALA A 3 26.37 1.75 12.86
CA ALA A 3 26.37 3.19 13.09
C ALA A 3 27.65 3.79 12.47
N THR A 4 27.51 4.85 11.68
CA THR A 4 28.66 5.67 11.31
C THR A 4 29.17 6.38 12.56
N THR A 5 30.48 6.61 12.63
CA THR A 5 31.22 7.15 13.79
C THR A 5 30.74 8.51 14.33
N ASP A 6 29.76 9.15 13.68
CA ASP A 6 29.20 10.47 14.04
C ASP A 6 27.73 10.44 14.51
N GLY A 7 27.13 9.25 14.71
CA GLY A 7 25.73 9.14 15.16
C GLY A 7 24.69 9.62 14.13
N ARG A 8 25.08 9.78 12.86
CA ARG A 8 24.18 10.14 11.76
C ARG A 8 23.56 8.89 11.13
N PRO A 9 22.26 8.93 10.77
CA PRO A 9 21.59 7.82 10.11
C PRO A 9 22.29 7.47 8.79
N ALA A 10 22.58 6.18 8.61
CA ALA A 10 23.25 5.65 7.43
C ALA A 10 22.20 5.29 6.36
N PHE A 11 21.92 6.24 5.47
CA PHE A 11 21.04 6.00 4.33
C PHE A 11 21.67 5.05 3.32
N HIS A 12 20.83 4.26 2.63
CA HIS A 12 21.26 3.43 1.51
C HIS A 12 22.05 4.29 0.49
N PRO A 13 23.15 3.80 -0.11
CA PRO A 13 23.98 4.58 -1.03
C PRO A 13 23.20 5.24 -2.18
N ASP A 14 22.27 4.50 -2.80
CA ASP A 14 21.40 5.01 -3.86
C ASP A 14 20.47 6.16 -3.41
N LEU A 15 20.17 6.24 -2.11
CA LEU A 15 19.18 7.15 -1.53
C LEU A 15 19.80 8.31 -0.77
N ALA A 16 21.06 8.18 -0.34
CA ALA A 16 21.74 9.11 0.56
C ALA A 16 21.78 10.56 0.04
N ARG A 17 21.93 10.76 -1.28
CA ARG A 17 21.92 12.10 -1.86
C ARG A 17 20.55 12.75 -1.77
N LEU A 18 19.50 11.97 -2.03
CA LEU A 18 18.12 12.46 -2.05
C LEU A 18 17.62 12.72 -0.62
N ALA A 19 17.96 11.84 0.34
CA ALA A 19 17.58 11.94 1.74
C ALA A 19 18.04 13.24 2.44
N ARG A 20 19.07 13.93 1.89
CA ARG A 20 19.53 15.24 2.41
C ARG A 20 18.55 16.38 2.19
N PHE A 21 17.65 16.25 1.21
CA PHE A 21 16.73 17.31 0.80
C PHE A 21 15.27 16.97 1.09
N ILE A 22 14.98 15.72 1.44
CA ILE A 22 13.64 15.29 1.81
C ILE A 22 13.35 15.71 3.26
N PRO A 23 12.20 16.34 3.54
CA PRO A 23 11.81 16.64 4.91
C PRO A 23 11.48 15.38 5.71
N ARG A 24 11.67 15.43 7.03
CA ARG A 24 11.26 14.34 7.94
C ARG A 24 9.75 14.15 7.93
N GLU A 25 9.00 15.25 7.98
CA GLU A 25 7.55 15.26 8.13
C GLU A 25 6.89 16.09 7.02
N LEU A 26 5.88 15.53 6.36
CA LEU A 26 5.05 16.25 5.38
C LEU A 26 3.62 16.48 5.85
N VAL A 27 3.06 15.54 6.62
CA VAL A 27 1.63 15.48 6.91
C VAL A 27 1.34 15.90 8.35
N THR A 28 0.71 17.06 8.49
CA THR A 28 0.26 17.62 9.76
C THR A 28 -1.15 18.19 9.59
N SER A 29 -1.85 18.45 10.69
CA SER A 29 -3.16 19.13 10.66
C SER A 29 -3.12 20.50 9.94
N ARG A 30 -1.98 21.21 9.99
CA ARG A 30 -1.79 22.52 9.35
C ARG A 30 -1.49 22.42 7.86
N SER A 31 -0.72 21.41 7.43
CA SER A 31 -0.36 21.23 6.01
C SER A 31 -1.44 20.50 5.20
N LEU A 32 -2.32 19.74 5.85
CA LEU A 32 -3.28 18.85 5.20
C LEU A 32 -4.19 19.54 4.17
N PRO A 33 -4.88 20.67 4.45
CA PRO A 33 -5.81 21.26 3.49
C PRO A 33 -5.14 21.69 2.18
N LEU A 34 -3.89 22.17 2.27
CA LEU A 34 -3.10 22.53 1.09
C LEU A 34 -2.71 21.29 0.29
N LEU A 35 -2.20 20.25 0.97
CA LEU A 35 -1.81 18.99 0.33
C LEU A 35 -2.99 18.30 -0.35
N GLN A 36 -4.15 18.25 0.31
CA GLN A 36 -5.39 17.70 -0.28
C GLN A 36 -5.82 18.46 -1.54
N ARG A 37 -5.68 19.79 -1.57
CA ARG A 37 -5.97 20.58 -2.78
C ARG A 37 -5.00 20.23 -3.91
N LEU A 38 -3.71 20.09 -3.63
CA LEU A 38 -2.69 19.72 -4.62
C LEU A 38 -2.92 18.32 -5.20
N THR A 39 -3.21 17.32 -4.35
CA THR A 39 -3.50 15.95 -4.82
C THR A 39 -4.82 15.89 -5.60
N SER A 40 -5.83 16.67 -5.23
CA SER A 40 -7.10 16.73 -5.97
C SER A 40 -6.94 17.21 -7.42
N TRP A 41 -5.94 18.05 -7.69
CA TRP A 41 -5.62 18.52 -9.03
C TRP A 41 -5.00 17.43 -9.90
N GLN A 42 -4.23 16.51 -9.33
CA GLN A 42 -3.64 15.38 -10.06
C GLN A 42 -4.74 14.45 -10.62
N ASN A 43 -5.85 14.29 -9.89
CA ASN A 43 -7.01 13.50 -10.36
C ASN A 43 -7.72 14.08 -11.58
N ARG A 44 -7.55 15.38 -11.90
CA ARG A 44 -8.30 16.05 -12.97
C ARG A 44 -7.86 15.67 -14.38
N ARG A 45 -6.67 15.07 -14.54
CA ARG A 45 -6.16 14.65 -15.84
C ARG A 45 -5.88 13.15 -15.81
N ALA A 46 -6.50 12.43 -16.73
CA ALA A 46 -6.16 11.04 -17.01
C ALA A 46 -5.28 11.00 -18.27
N PRO A 47 -4.18 10.23 -18.26
CA PRO A 47 -3.53 9.83 -19.50
C PRO A 47 -4.55 9.15 -20.43
N LYS A 48 -4.33 9.23 -21.74
CA LYS A 48 -5.30 8.73 -22.75
C LYS A 48 -5.62 7.23 -22.65
N ASP A 49 -4.74 6.47 -22.02
CA ASP A 49 -4.81 5.03 -21.87
C ASP A 49 -5.16 4.58 -20.44
N VAL A 50 -5.74 5.50 -19.65
CA VAL A 50 -6.29 5.21 -18.33
C VAL A 50 -7.79 5.49 -18.35
N GLU A 51 -8.59 4.46 -18.09
CA GLU A 51 -10.03 4.60 -18.00
C GLU A 51 -10.40 5.04 -16.59
N VAL A 52 -11.07 6.20 -16.47
CA VAL A 52 -11.54 6.70 -15.18
C VAL A 52 -13.03 6.42 -15.07
N LEU A 53 -13.39 5.53 -14.16
CA LEU A 53 -14.74 5.03 -13.95
C LEU A 53 -15.27 5.45 -12.59
N THR A 54 -16.58 5.63 -12.48
CA THR A 54 -17.28 5.73 -11.20
C THR A 54 -18.12 4.48 -11.05
N LEU A 55 -17.90 3.74 -9.98
CA LEU A 55 -18.65 2.52 -9.68
C LEU A 55 -20.06 2.86 -9.20
N THR A 56 -20.96 1.89 -9.19
CA THR A 56 -22.32 2.04 -8.63
C THR A 56 -22.29 2.41 -7.14
N SER A 57 -21.24 2.00 -6.40
CA SER A 57 -21.00 2.42 -5.01
C SER A 57 -20.68 3.92 -4.87
N GLY A 58 -20.40 4.62 -5.97
CA GLY A 58 -19.90 6.00 -5.99
C GLY A 58 -18.37 6.11 -5.88
N SER A 59 -17.66 5.01 -5.62
CA SER A 59 -16.20 4.98 -5.56
C SER A 59 -15.60 5.16 -6.96
N GLY A 60 -14.51 5.92 -7.07
CA GLY A 60 -13.81 6.10 -8.35
C GLY A 60 -12.76 5.01 -8.57
N VAL A 61 -12.54 4.59 -9.82
CA VAL A 61 -11.47 3.66 -10.19
C VAL A 61 -10.75 4.16 -11.43
N ARG A 62 -9.41 4.02 -11.43
CA ARG A 62 -8.58 4.17 -12.62
C ARG A 62 -8.17 2.78 -13.10
N LEU A 63 -8.61 2.39 -14.30
CA LEU A 63 -8.42 1.06 -14.84
C LEU A 63 -7.31 1.08 -15.92
N PHE A 64 -6.40 0.12 -15.81
CA PHE A 64 -5.28 -0.11 -16.71
C PHE A 64 -5.43 -1.52 -17.27
N ARG A 65 -5.61 -1.62 -18.59
CA ARG A 65 -5.73 -2.92 -19.26
C ARG A 65 -4.40 -3.33 -19.91
N PRO A 66 -4.04 -4.61 -19.84
CA PRO A 66 -2.92 -5.13 -20.60
C PRO A 66 -3.26 -5.07 -22.10
N SER A 67 -2.24 -4.85 -22.94
CA SER A 67 -2.43 -4.77 -24.40
C SER A 67 -2.35 -6.15 -25.05
N GLY A 68 -3.16 -6.36 -26.10
CA GLY A 68 -3.08 -7.57 -26.93
C GLY A 68 -3.61 -8.86 -26.30
N VAL A 69 -4.46 -8.76 -25.26
CA VAL A 69 -5.00 -9.94 -24.56
C VAL A 69 -6.45 -10.21 -24.99
N THR A 70 -6.75 -11.47 -25.32
CA THR A 70 -8.09 -11.94 -25.75
C THR A 70 -8.79 -12.79 -24.70
N GLU A 71 -8.03 -13.36 -23.76
CA GLU A 71 -8.53 -14.21 -22.68
C GLU A 71 -8.63 -13.42 -21.35
N PRO A 72 -9.45 -13.88 -20.38
CA PRO A 72 -9.46 -13.32 -19.04
C PRO A 72 -8.07 -13.27 -18.39
N THR A 73 -7.73 -12.10 -17.85
CA THR A 73 -6.42 -11.79 -17.27
C THR A 73 -6.45 -11.92 -15.74
N PRO A 74 -5.29 -12.13 -15.09
CA PRO A 74 -5.17 -11.83 -13.66
C PRO A 74 -5.54 -10.37 -13.39
N ALA A 75 -5.92 -10.07 -12.16
CA ALA A 75 -6.22 -8.72 -11.75
C ALA A 75 -5.51 -8.29 -10.48
N LEU A 76 -5.20 -6.99 -10.40
CA LEU A 76 -4.58 -6.36 -9.23
C LEU A 76 -5.39 -5.13 -8.84
N LEU A 77 -5.91 -5.12 -7.61
CA LEU A 77 -6.43 -3.89 -7.00
C LEU A 77 -5.28 -3.16 -6.33
N TRP A 78 -4.99 -1.93 -6.78
CA TRP A 78 -4.01 -1.03 -6.16
C TRP A 78 -4.67 -0.02 -5.24
N ILE A 79 -4.16 0.10 -4.02
CA ILE A 79 -4.64 1.01 -2.98
C ILE A 79 -3.52 2.01 -2.63
N HIS A 80 -3.76 3.28 -2.94
CA HIS A 80 -2.75 4.32 -2.77
C HIS A 80 -2.47 4.65 -1.29
N GLY A 81 -1.27 5.16 -1.01
CA GLY A 81 -0.90 5.67 0.31
C GLY A 81 -1.40 7.09 0.58
N GLY A 82 -1.04 7.61 1.77
CA GLY A 82 -1.39 8.98 2.19
C GLY A 82 -1.95 9.08 3.60
N GLY A 83 -1.57 8.18 4.51
CA GLY A 83 -1.95 8.27 5.92
C GLY A 83 -3.46 8.25 6.19
N TYR A 84 -4.25 7.64 5.30
CA TYR A 84 -5.73 7.68 5.26
C TYR A 84 -6.38 9.05 5.03
N VAL A 85 -5.59 10.13 5.03
CA VAL A 85 -6.09 11.50 5.04
C VAL A 85 -5.81 12.28 3.75
N LEU A 86 -4.90 11.78 2.92
CA LEU A 86 -4.55 12.40 1.64
C LEU A 86 -4.24 11.33 0.58
N GLY A 87 -3.84 11.81 -0.60
CA GLY A 87 -3.43 10.97 -1.72
C GLY A 87 -4.55 10.81 -2.75
N SER A 88 -4.19 10.14 -3.85
CA SER A 88 -5.14 9.75 -4.88
C SER A 88 -4.56 8.64 -5.76
N PRO A 89 -5.39 7.81 -6.41
CA PRO A 89 -4.86 6.78 -7.32
C PRO A 89 -4.08 7.37 -8.49
N ALA A 90 -4.36 8.61 -8.90
CA ALA A 90 -3.66 9.28 -10.00
C ALA A 90 -2.16 9.47 -9.74
N GLN A 91 -1.73 9.51 -8.47
CA GLN A 91 -0.31 9.65 -8.13
C GLN A 91 0.49 8.39 -8.50
N ASP A 92 -0.19 7.25 -8.60
CA ASP A 92 0.41 5.93 -8.83
C ASP A 92 0.16 5.42 -10.26
N ASP A 93 -0.33 6.27 -11.19
CA ASP A 93 -0.64 5.86 -12.57
C ASP A 93 0.52 5.18 -13.28
N ALA A 94 1.73 5.70 -13.10
CA ALA A 94 2.94 5.14 -13.71
C ALA A 94 3.27 3.77 -13.13
N LEU A 95 3.05 3.57 -11.82
CA LEU A 95 3.27 2.31 -11.13
C LEU A 95 2.24 1.27 -11.55
N CYS A 96 0.95 1.63 -11.55
CA CYS A 96 -0.14 0.75 -11.96
C CYS A 96 0.01 0.29 -13.41
N ARG A 97 0.43 1.20 -14.30
CA ARG A 97 0.77 0.86 -15.69
C ARG A 97 1.93 -0.12 -15.78
N ARG A 98 2.97 0.06 -14.96
CA ARG A 98 4.12 -0.85 -14.92
C ARG A 98 3.69 -2.24 -14.45
N PHE A 99 2.84 -2.34 -13.42
CA PHE A 99 2.24 -3.61 -13.02
C PHE A 99 1.44 -4.26 -14.17
N ALA A 100 0.55 -3.51 -14.82
CA ALA A 100 -0.26 -4.03 -15.93
C ALA A 100 0.62 -4.58 -17.06
N ALA A 101 1.70 -3.87 -17.41
CA ALA A 101 2.63 -4.29 -18.45
C ALA A 101 3.49 -5.51 -18.05
N GLU A 102 4.04 -5.54 -16.83
CA GLU A 102 4.95 -6.61 -16.38
C GLU A 102 4.24 -7.92 -16.03
N LEU A 103 2.97 -7.84 -15.66
CA LEU A 103 2.15 -9.00 -15.24
C LEU A 103 1.17 -9.46 -16.31
N GLY A 104 0.93 -8.64 -17.36
CA GLY A 104 -0.18 -8.90 -18.29
C GLY A 104 -1.53 -8.92 -17.57
N ALA A 105 -1.69 -8.11 -16.52
CA ALA A 105 -2.83 -8.12 -15.62
C ALA A 105 -3.68 -6.86 -15.77
N THR A 106 -4.99 -6.99 -15.54
CA THR A 106 -5.89 -5.84 -15.39
C THR A 106 -5.65 -5.20 -14.03
N VAL A 107 -5.23 -3.93 -14.00
CA VAL A 107 -4.95 -3.21 -12.75
C VAL A 107 -6.02 -2.15 -12.52
N ALA A 108 -6.63 -2.14 -11.34
CA ALA A 108 -7.59 -1.13 -10.91
C ALA A 108 -7.02 -0.36 -9.72
N ALA A 109 -6.84 0.96 -9.84
CA ALA A 109 -6.45 1.81 -8.73
C ALA A 109 -7.67 2.52 -8.15
N VAL A 110 -8.00 2.23 -6.89
CA VAL A 110 -9.22 2.73 -6.24
C VAL A 110 -9.02 4.13 -5.66
N LYS A 111 -10.01 5.00 -5.86
CA LYS A 111 -10.17 6.28 -5.18
C LYS A 111 -11.13 6.07 -4.00
N TYR A 112 -10.56 5.74 -2.85
CA TYR A 112 -11.31 5.57 -1.61
C TYR A 112 -11.54 6.91 -0.89
N ARG A 113 -12.61 6.99 -0.10
CA ARG A 113 -12.92 8.15 0.74
C ARG A 113 -11.91 8.32 1.86
N LEU A 114 -11.51 9.56 2.11
CA LEU A 114 -10.45 9.90 3.05
C LEU A 114 -10.99 10.40 4.39
N ALA A 115 -10.25 10.08 5.44
CA ALA A 115 -10.43 10.65 6.76
C ALA A 115 -9.90 12.10 6.81
N PRO A 116 -10.34 12.93 7.76
CA PRO A 116 -11.35 12.68 8.79
C PRO A 116 -12.80 12.82 8.30
N GLN A 117 -13.03 13.24 7.05
CA GLN A 117 -14.39 13.45 6.52
C GLN A 117 -15.17 12.12 6.44
N HIS A 118 -14.46 11.05 6.13
CA HIS A 118 -14.99 9.69 6.05
C HIS A 118 -14.04 8.74 6.81
N PRO A 119 -14.19 8.63 8.14
CA PRO A 119 -13.37 7.74 8.96
C PRO A 119 -13.70 6.26 8.68
N TYR A 120 -13.03 5.35 9.38
CA TYR A 120 -13.34 3.92 9.33
C TYR A 120 -14.85 3.67 9.51
N PRO A 121 -15.47 2.76 8.72
CA PRO A 121 -14.87 1.88 7.71
C PRO A 121 -14.92 2.41 6.27
N ALA A 122 -15.25 3.69 6.03
CA ALA A 122 -15.63 4.18 4.70
C ALA A 122 -14.62 3.87 3.59
N GLY A 123 -13.33 4.13 3.82
CA GLY A 123 -12.28 3.83 2.84
C GLY A 123 -12.09 2.33 2.59
N LEU A 124 -12.26 1.48 3.62
CA LEU A 124 -12.19 0.03 3.50
C LEU A 124 -13.36 -0.53 2.69
N GLU A 125 -14.57 -0.02 2.93
CA GLU A 125 -15.77 -0.38 2.16
C GLU A 125 -15.65 0.02 0.68
N ASP A 126 -15.06 1.18 0.39
CA ASP A 126 -14.79 1.60 -0.99
C ASP A 126 -13.80 0.66 -1.68
N CYS A 127 -12.76 0.21 -0.97
CA CYS A 127 -11.81 -0.77 -1.49
C CYS A 127 -12.48 -2.13 -1.73
N TYR A 128 -13.37 -2.57 -0.82
CA TYR A 128 -14.13 -3.81 -0.99
C TYR A 128 -15.09 -3.75 -2.18
N ALA A 129 -15.81 -2.64 -2.35
CA ALA A 129 -16.67 -2.43 -3.50
C ALA A 129 -15.88 -2.44 -4.83
N ALA A 130 -14.69 -1.84 -4.83
CA ALA A 130 -13.79 -1.88 -5.98
C ALA A 130 -13.25 -3.28 -6.26
N LEU A 131 -12.93 -4.07 -5.22
CA LEU A 131 -12.52 -5.46 -5.35
C LEU A 131 -13.64 -6.32 -5.97
N GLN A 132 -14.87 -6.20 -5.46
CA GLN A 132 -16.05 -6.89 -5.99
C GLN A 132 -16.29 -6.54 -7.46
N TRP A 133 -16.23 -5.26 -7.79
CA TRP A 133 -16.38 -4.81 -9.17
C TRP A 133 -15.28 -5.36 -10.08
N LEU A 134 -14.01 -5.33 -9.64
CA LEU A 134 -12.87 -5.81 -10.42
C LEU A 134 -12.96 -7.31 -10.69
N ALA A 135 -13.25 -8.11 -9.65
CA ALA A 135 -13.38 -9.56 -9.77
C ALA A 135 -14.57 -9.99 -10.65
N ALA A 136 -15.58 -9.13 -10.80
CA ALA A 136 -16.76 -9.38 -11.63
C ALA A 136 -16.59 -8.96 -13.11
N LEU A 137 -15.46 -8.36 -13.50
CA LEU A 137 -15.24 -7.99 -14.89
C LEU A 137 -15.11 -9.24 -15.78
N PRO A 138 -15.80 -9.31 -16.93
CA PRO A 138 -15.68 -10.46 -17.85
C PRO A 138 -14.25 -10.73 -18.37
N ALA A 139 -13.40 -9.70 -18.36
CA ALA A 139 -12.00 -9.78 -18.78
C ALA A 139 -11.03 -10.16 -17.64
N VAL A 140 -11.55 -10.46 -16.45
CA VAL A 140 -10.78 -10.84 -15.27
C VAL A 140 -11.07 -12.29 -14.92
N ASP A 141 -10.02 -13.03 -14.62
CA ASP A 141 -10.11 -14.35 -14.02
C ASP A 141 -10.27 -14.19 -12.49
N PRO A 142 -11.44 -14.53 -11.91
CA PRO A 142 -11.71 -14.32 -10.50
C PRO A 142 -10.85 -15.19 -9.58
N ALA A 143 -10.22 -16.26 -10.08
CA ALA A 143 -9.29 -17.09 -9.30
C ALA A 143 -7.88 -16.45 -9.18
N ARG A 144 -7.59 -15.42 -9.98
CA ARG A 144 -6.26 -14.78 -10.06
C ARG A 144 -6.34 -13.28 -9.74
N VAL A 145 -7.02 -12.95 -8.64
CA VAL A 145 -7.17 -11.57 -8.14
C VAL A 145 -6.25 -11.35 -6.94
N ALA A 146 -5.38 -10.34 -7.02
CA ALA A 146 -4.54 -9.91 -5.92
C ALA A 146 -4.86 -8.47 -5.48
N VAL A 147 -4.44 -8.12 -4.27
CA VAL A 147 -4.54 -6.77 -3.71
C VAL A 147 -3.16 -6.25 -3.37
N ALA A 148 -2.91 -4.97 -3.59
CA ALA A 148 -1.62 -4.34 -3.32
C ALA A 148 -1.81 -2.90 -2.88
N GLY A 149 -0.90 -2.41 -2.04
CA GLY A 149 -0.93 -1.00 -1.66
C GLY A 149 0.30 -0.58 -0.88
N ALA A 150 0.46 0.74 -0.76
CA ALA A 150 1.61 1.36 -0.13
C ALA A 150 1.23 2.21 1.09
N SER A 151 2.03 2.17 2.17
CA SER A 151 1.81 2.99 3.37
C SER A 151 0.41 2.73 3.96
N ALA A 152 -0.41 3.75 4.21
CA ALA A 152 -1.83 3.58 4.59
C ALA A 152 -2.64 2.73 3.60
N GLY A 153 -2.30 2.74 2.31
CA GLY A 153 -2.90 1.84 1.32
C GLY A 153 -2.46 0.39 1.50
N GLY A 154 -1.24 0.15 1.98
CA GLY A 154 -0.77 -1.17 2.43
C GLY A 154 -1.52 -1.63 3.68
N GLY A 155 -1.78 -0.71 4.62
CA GLY A 155 -2.67 -0.97 5.76
C GLY A 155 -4.09 -1.36 5.34
N LEU A 156 -4.69 -0.61 4.40
CA LEU A 156 -5.98 -0.97 3.80
C LEU A 156 -5.93 -2.29 3.03
N THR A 157 -4.80 -2.63 2.41
CA THR A 157 -4.61 -3.91 1.70
C THR A 157 -4.68 -5.08 2.68
N ALA A 158 -3.99 -4.99 3.82
CA ALA A 158 -4.07 -6.00 4.87
C ALA A 158 -5.49 -6.09 5.47
N ALA A 159 -6.12 -4.95 5.76
CA ALA A 159 -7.49 -4.90 6.26
C ALA A 159 -8.50 -5.48 5.26
N LEU A 160 -8.31 -5.24 3.96
CA LEU A 160 -9.14 -5.77 2.89
C LEU A 160 -8.97 -7.28 2.74
N ALA A 161 -7.75 -7.80 2.87
CA ALA A 161 -7.49 -9.23 2.84
C ALA A 161 -8.19 -9.96 4.01
N LEU A 162 -8.15 -9.38 5.20
CA LEU A 162 -8.90 -9.83 6.37
C LEU A 162 -10.41 -9.81 6.11
N LEU A 163 -10.94 -8.70 5.59
CA LEU A 163 -12.37 -8.56 5.28
C LEU A 163 -12.83 -9.56 4.22
N ALA A 164 -12.04 -9.76 3.16
CA ALA A 164 -12.33 -10.71 2.08
C ALA A 164 -12.35 -12.15 2.61
N ARG A 165 -11.36 -12.53 3.44
CA ARG A 165 -11.34 -13.83 4.13
C ARG A 165 -12.58 -14.02 5.00
N ASP A 166 -12.88 -13.03 5.85
CA ASP A 166 -13.98 -13.12 6.82
C ASP A 166 -15.35 -13.24 6.13
N ARG A 167 -15.51 -12.66 4.93
CA ARG A 167 -16.74 -12.77 4.12
C ARG A 167 -16.78 -14.01 3.23
N GLY A 168 -15.62 -14.52 2.81
CA GLY A 168 -15.52 -15.70 1.93
C GLY A 168 -16.06 -15.52 0.52
N GLU A 169 -16.30 -14.27 0.08
CA GLU A 169 -16.92 -13.96 -1.22
C GLU A 169 -15.92 -13.93 -2.38
N ILE A 170 -14.69 -13.46 -2.13
CA ILE A 170 -13.66 -13.27 -3.16
C ILE A 170 -12.36 -13.92 -2.68
N PRO A 171 -11.91 -15.02 -3.31
CA PRO A 171 -10.60 -15.58 -3.02
C PRO A 171 -9.52 -14.62 -3.53
N LEU A 172 -8.51 -14.36 -2.70
CA LEU A 172 -7.36 -13.55 -3.08
C LEU A 172 -6.16 -14.46 -3.35
N ALA A 173 -5.49 -14.25 -4.47
CA ALA A 173 -4.27 -14.97 -4.86
C ALA A 173 -3.04 -14.48 -4.08
N ALA A 174 -2.98 -13.18 -3.77
CA ALA A 174 -1.90 -12.59 -2.98
C ALA A 174 -2.28 -11.22 -2.37
N GLN A 175 -1.53 -10.81 -1.35
CA GLN A 175 -1.50 -9.45 -0.82
C GLN A 175 -0.07 -8.87 -0.86
N ILE A 176 0.11 -7.71 -1.49
CA ILE A 176 1.41 -7.02 -1.59
C ILE A 176 1.38 -5.78 -0.71
N LEU A 177 2.15 -5.81 0.38
CA LEU A 177 2.16 -4.83 1.44
C LEU A 177 3.46 -4.02 1.38
N VAL A 178 3.39 -2.84 0.76
CA VAL A 178 4.55 -1.96 0.58
C VAL A 178 4.62 -0.98 1.75
N TYR A 179 5.60 -1.17 2.64
CA TYR A 179 5.83 -0.45 3.90
C TYR A 179 4.50 -0.08 4.61
N PRO A 180 3.62 -1.08 4.86
CA PRO A 180 2.24 -0.83 5.23
C PRO A 180 2.11 -0.16 6.61
N MET A 181 1.14 0.74 6.76
CA MET A 181 0.78 1.30 8.07
C MET A 181 -0.17 0.32 8.77
N LEU A 182 0.34 -0.46 9.72
CA LEU A 182 -0.36 -1.64 10.28
C LEU A 182 -0.77 -1.51 11.75
N ASP A 183 -0.08 -0.68 12.53
CA ASP A 183 -0.29 -0.58 13.98
C ASP A 183 -0.53 0.87 14.45
N ASP A 184 -1.67 1.11 15.11
CA ASP A 184 -2.02 2.40 15.69
C ASP A 184 -1.21 2.74 16.95
N ARG A 185 -0.44 1.78 17.47
CA ARG A 185 0.44 1.96 18.63
C ARG A 185 1.82 2.53 18.26
N SER A 186 2.18 2.58 16.98
CA SER A 186 3.45 3.11 16.46
C SER A 186 3.50 4.64 16.47
N VAL A 187 3.26 5.22 17.65
CA VAL A 187 3.12 6.67 17.87
C VAL A 187 3.94 7.15 19.06
N GLY A 188 4.85 6.35 19.62
CA GLY A 188 5.67 6.76 20.76
C GLY A 188 6.82 7.71 20.36
N GLU A 189 7.23 8.62 21.26
CA GLU A 189 8.41 9.48 21.04
C GLU A 189 9.72 8.67 20.93
N HIS A 190 9.77 7.49 21.55
CA HIS A 190 10.90 6.57 21.45
C HIS A 190 11.10 6.01 20.02
N LEU A 191 10.12 6.20 19.13
CA LEU A 191 10.20 5.85 17.72
C LEU A 191 10.69 7.04 16.86
N ASP A 192 11.03 8.19 17.45
CA ASP A 192 11.57 9.30 16.67
C ASP A 192 13.03 9.03 16.27
N ASP A 193 13.28 8.83 14.98
CA ASP A 193 14.61 8.62 14.43
C ASP A 193 14.98 9.76 13.46
N ALA A 194 16.21 10.29 13.58
CA ALA A 194 16.74 11.34 12.70
C ALA A 194 16.83 10.91 11.21
N GLY A 195 16.82 9.60 10.95
CA GLY A 195 16.78 8.94 9.65
C GLY A 195 15.42 8.96 8.97
N HIS A 196 14.32 9.11 9.73
CA HIS A 196 12.97 9.12 9.15
C HIS A 196 12.80 10.25 8.13
N ARG A 197 12.08 9.94 7.04
CA ARG A 197 11.74 10.86 5.95
C ARG A 197 10.30 10.64 5.54
N LEU A 198 9.63 11.72 5.12
CA LEU A 198 8.22 11.79 4.71
C LEU A 198 7.18 11.49 5.80
N TRP A 199 7.43 10.48 6.63
CA TRP A 199 6.52 9.98 7.65
C TRP A 199 7.23 9.88 9.00
N THR A 200 6.59 10.38 10.04
CA THR A 200 7.09 10.37 11.43
C THR A 200 6.00 9.88 12.38
N GLN A 201 6.35 9.63 13.64
CA GLN A 201 5.36 9.30 14.68
C GLN A 201 4.27 10.37 14.83
N GLY A 202 4.60 11.65 14.57
CA GLY A 202 3.65 12.75 14.57
C GLY A 202 2.60 12.64 13.46
N SER A 203 3.06 12.41 12.23
CA SER A 203 2.18 12.10 11.09
C SER A 203 1.35 10.84 11.34
N ASN A 204 1.96 9.81 11.92
CA ASN A 204 1.31 8.54 12.20
C ASN A 204 0.17 8.69 13.20
N ARG A 205 0.42 9.40 14.31
CA ARG A 205 -0.59 9.73 15.31
C ARG A 205 -1.76 10.47 14.69
N PHE A 206 -1.48 11.46 13.84
CA PHE A 206 -2.51 12.22 13.16
C PHE A 206 -3.35 11.34 12.20
N GLY A 207 -2.70 10.52 11.37
CA GLY A 207 -3.36 9.62 10.44
C GLY A 207 -4.29 8.63 11.14
N TRP A 208 -3.78 7.93 12.17
CA TRP A 208 -4.59 6.99 12.96
C TRP A 208 -5.74 7.67 13.71
N SER A 209 -5.51 8.85 14.30
CA SER A 209 -6.57 9.60 14.99
C SER A 209 -7.68 10.05 14.05
N ALA A 210 -7.33 10.43 12.81
CA ALA A 210 -8.30 10.80 11.80
C ALA A 210 -9.07 9.58 11.29
N TYR A 211 -8.37 8.46 11.04
CA TYR A 211 -8.96 7.23 10.50
C TYR A 211 -9.87 6.52 11.50
N LEU A 212 -9.41 6.29 12.73
CA LEU A 212 -10.16 5.52 13.73
C LEU A 212 -11.33 6.30 14.30
N ARG A 213 -11.13 7.58 14.66
CA ARG A 213 -12.13 8.35 15.42
C ARG A 213 -12.59 7.55 16.65
N ASP A 214 -13.83 7.06 16.65
CA ASP A 214 -14.45 6.29 17.73
C ASP A 214 -14.56 4.79 17.41
N ALA A 215 -13.98 4.34 16.29
CA ALA A 215 -14.00 2.94 15.88
C ALA A 215 -13.17 2.05 16.82
N ASP A 216 -13.62 0.82 17.02
CA ASP A 216 -12.87 -0.20 17.74
C ASP A 216 -11.57 -0.56 16.99
N PRO A 217 -10.39 -0.31 17.57
CA PRO A 217 -9.14 -0.67 16.94
C PRO A 217 -9.01 -2.18 16.67
N ALA A 218 -9.62 -3.05 17.47
CA ALA A 218 -9.56 -4.50 17.27
C ALA A 218 -10.19 -4.94 15.94
N ALA A 219 -11.18 -4.18 15.45
CA ALA A 219 -11.79 -4.41 14.15
C ALA A 219 -11.05 -3.68 13.02
N ALA A 220 -10.60 -2.45 13.26
CA ALA A 220 -10.10 -1.54 12.23
C ALA A 220 -8.60 -1.68 11.91
N VAL A 221 -7.79 -2.16 12.84
CA VAL A 221 -6.32 -2.15 12.74
C VAL A 221 -5.80 -3.57 12.46
N PRO A 222 -5.12 -3.82 11.32
CA PRO A 222 -4.64 -5.16 10.97
C PRO A 222 -3.74 -5.79 12.04
N ALA A 223 -2.80 -5.03 12.61
CA ALA A 223 -1.91 -5.56 13.65
C ALA A 223 -2.63 -5.93 14.96
N ARG A 224 -3.90 -5.56 15.14
CA ARG A 224 -4.70 -5.96 16.32
C ARG A 224 -5.50 -7.23 16.12
N ARG A 225 -5.64 -7.74 14.89
CA ARG A 225 -6.38 -8.97 14.61
C ARG A 225 -5.66 -10.17 15.19
N GLU A 226 -6.29 -10.93 16.08
CA GLU A 226 -5.67 -12.08 16.73
C GLU A 226 -5.43 -13.24 15.75
N ASP A 227 -6.42 -13.54 14.92
CA ASP A 227 -6.36 -14.64 13.94
C ASP A 227 -6.04 -14.13 12.52
N LEU A 228 -4.86 -14.50 12.04
CA LEU A 228 -4.36 -14.24 10.69
C LEU A 228 -4.39 -15.49 9.79
N SER A 229 -4.89 -16.62 10.26
CA SER A 229 -4.95 -17.85 9.48
C SER A 229 -5.87 -17.70 8.26
N GLY A 230 -5.60 -18.46 7.20
CA GLY A 230 -6.41 -18.42 5.97
C GLY A 230 -6.32 -17.12 5.15
N LEU A 231 -5.44 -16.18 5.51
CA LEU A 231 -5.12 -15.03 4.66
C LEU A 231 -4.34 -15.46 3.40
N PRO A 232 -4.43 -14.69 2.31
CA PRO A 232 -3.69 -15.01 1.08
C PRO A 232 -2.18 -14.87 1.30
N PRO A 233 -1.35 -15.57 0.49
CA PRO A 233 0.10 -15.38 0.47
C PRO A 233 0.48 -13.90 0.42
N ALA A 234 1.46 -13.53 1.22
CA ALA A 234 1.84 -12.14 1.42
C ALA A 234 3.26 -11.85 0.94
N TRP A 235 3.47 -10.63 0.47
CA TRP A 235 4.79 -10.01 0.39
C TRP A 235 4.76 -8.74 1.21
N VAL A 236 5.75 -8.56 2.09
CA VAL A 236 5.91 -7.36 2.93
C VAL A 236 7.28 -6.76 2.62
N GLY A 237 7.33 -5.48 2.26
CA GLY A 237 8.60 -4.82 1.97
C GLY A 237 8.74 -3.49 2.67
N VAL A 238 9.85 -3.27 3.38
CA VAL A 238 10.04 -2.07 4.21
C VAL A 238 11.52 -1.67 4.29
N GLY A 239 11.80 -0.39 4.51
CA GLY A 239 13.15 0.11 4.73
C GLY A 239 13.52 0.15 6.21
N THR A 240 14.79 -0.02 6.56
CA THR A 240 15.22 0.01 7.98
C THR A 240 15.23 1.41 8.61
N LEU A 241 15.05 2.48 7.81
CA LEU A 241 14.86 3.86 8.28
C LEU A 241 13.41 4.32 8.03
N ASP A 242 12.48 3.37 8.00
CA ASP A 242 11.04 3.62 8.00
C ASP A 242 10.49 3.45 9.42
N LEU A 243 9.52 4.29 9.80
CA LEU A 243 8.80 4.17 11.06
C LEU A 243 8.11 2.80 11.18
N PHE A 244 7.67 2.25 10.05
CA PHE A 244 6.90 1.00 10.03
C PHE A 244 7.75 -0.27 10.04
N HIS A 245 9.08 -0.16 10.04
CA HIS A 245 9.96 -1.31 9.94
C HIS A 245 9.62 -2.43 10.96
N ASP A 246 9.56 -2.07 12.24
CA ASP A 246 9.37 -3.08 13.29
C ASP A 246 7.94 -3.65 13.30
N GLU A 247 6.91 -2.85 12.99
CA GLU A 247 5.52 -3.35 12.90
C GLU A 247 5.32 -4.25 11.68
N ASP A 248 5.97 -3.95 10.56
CA ASP A 248 5.91 -4.73 9.32
C ASP A 248 6.57 -6.09 9.50
N VAL A 249 7.76 -6.11 10.12
CA VAL A 249 8.47 -7.34 10.46
C VAL A 249 7.64 -8.19 11.43
N ALA A 250 7.10 -7.57 12.49
CA ALA A 250 6.27 -8.28 13.47
C ALA A 250 4.98 -8.84 12.84
N TYR A 251 4.33 -8.12 11.93
CA TYR A 251 3.15 -8.61 11.24
C TYR A 251 3.48 -9.78 10.29
N ALA A 252 4.60 -9.70 9.56
CA ALA A 252 5.05 -10.79 8.71
C ALA A 252 5.39 -12.07 9.49
N GLU A 253 6.02 -11.93 10.67
CA GLU A 253 6.26 -13.05 11.58
C GLU A 253 4.96 -13.69 12.05
N ARG A 254 3.95 -12.88 12.36
CA ARG A 254 2.63 -13.38 12.78
C ARG A 254 1.87 -14.07 11.64
N LEU A 255 1.97 -13.57 10.40
CA LEU A 255 1.44 -14.26 9.23
C LEU A 255 2.05 -15.66 9.09
N ARG A 256 3.39 -15.76 9.17
CA ARG A 256 4.10 -17.05 9.11
C ARG A 256 3.70 -17.98 10.26
N ALA A 257 3.60 -17.45 11.48
CA ALA A 257 3.16 -18.22 12.65
C ALA A 257 1.72 -18.75 12.49
N ALA A 258 0.85 -18.04 11.77
CA ALA A 258 -0.50 -18.46 11.42
C ALA A 258 -0.56 -19.39 10.20
N GLY A 259 0.58 -19.81 9.65
CA GLY A 259 0.66 -20.70 8.48
C GLY A 259 0.49 -20.01 7.13
N VAL A 260 0.49 -18.68 7.08
CA VAL A 260 0.38 -17.91 5.83
C VAL A 260 1.78 -17.74 5.21
N PRO A 261 2.01 -18.16 3.95
CA PRO A 261 3.25 -17.88 3.26
C PRO A 261 3.49 -16.37 3.19
N CYS A 262 4.63 -15.90 3.67
CA CYS A 262 4.98 -14.48 3.66
C CYS A 262 6.44 -14.30 3.25
N ASP A 263 6.67 -13.61 2.13
CA ASP A 263 7.99 -13.12 1.72
C ASP A 263 8.23 -11.74 2.35
N VAL A 264 9.46 -11.47 2.77
CA VAL A 264 9.84 -10.22 3.43
C VAL A 264 11.06 -9.62 2.75
N GLU A 265 10.96 -8.38 2.29
CA GLU A 265 12.01 -7.61 1.65
C GLU A 265 12.40 -6.41 2.53
N ILE A 266 13.49 -6.53 3.27
CA ILE A 266 14.02 -5.44 4.10
C ILE A 266 15.12 -4.71 3.31
N VAL A 267 14.97 -3.40 3.17
CA VAL A 267 15.93 -2.56 2.45
C VAL A 267 16.73 -1.71 3.44
N ASP A 268 17.97 -2.11 3.67
CA ASP A 268 18.90 -1.43 4.57
C ASP A 268 19.09 0.04 4.21
N GLY A 269 18.85 0.93 5.17
CA GLY A 269 19.03 2.38 5.03
C GLY A 269 18.00 3.07 4.14
N ALA A 270 16.93 2.38 3.71
CA ALA A 270 15.82 3.00 3.00
C ALA A 270 14.80 3.62 3.95
N PHE A 271 14.23 4.75 3.54
CA PHE A 271 13.23 5.50 4.27
C PHE A 271 11.84 5.35 3.63
N HIS A 272 10.79 5.81 4.29
CA HIS A 272 9.41 5.71 3.81
C HIS A 272 9.22 6.26 2.38
N GLY A 273 8.61 5.49 1.48
CA GLY A 273 8.33 5.93 0.10
C GLY A 273 9.57 6.14 -0.79
N PHE A 274 10.70 5.51 -0.45
CA PHE A 274 11.96 5.67 -1.22
C PHE A 274 11.82 5.28 -2.69
N ASP A 275 11.04 4.25 -3.00
CA ASP A 275 10.84 3.71 -4.35
C ASP A 275 10.01 4.63 -5.24
N GLN A 276 9.07 5.38 -4.65
CA GLN A 276 8.32 6.43 -5.36
C GLN A 276 9.18 7.68 -5.63
N LEU A 277 10.04 8.06 -4.68
CA LEU A 277 10.89 9.25 -4.83
C LEU A 277 12.16 9.00 -5.65
N ALA A 278 12.64 7.76 -5.69
CA ALA A 278 13.85 7.36 -6.38
C ALA A 278 13.64 6.15 -7.33
N PRO A 279 12.61 6.15 -8.20
CA PRO A 279 12.17 4.96 -8.94
C PRO A 279 13.19 4.41 -9.95
N LYS A 280 14.20 5.22 -10.29
CA LYS A 280 15.26 4.87 -11.25
C LYS A 280 16.49 4.25 -10.59
N THR A 281 16.57 4.24 -9.27
CA THR A 281 17.69 3.65 -8.52
C THR A 281 17.70 2.12 -8.64
N ALA A 282 18.85 1.50 -8.42
CA ALA A 282 18.95 0.04 -8.47
C ALA A 282 18.12 -0.58 -7.33
N VAL A 283 18.18 0.03 -6.14
CA VAL A 283 17.41 -0.43 -4.98
C VAL A 283 15.90 -0.39 -5.22
N ALA A 284 15.34 0.70 -5.77
CA ALA A 284 13.91 0.79 -6.09
C ALA A 284 13.48 -0.20 -7.19
N ARG A 285 14.34 -0.43 -8.18
CA ARG A 285 14.07 -1.40 -9.24
C ARG A 285 14.07 -2.85 -8.72
N SER A 286 15.01 -3.19 -7.83
CA SER A 286 15.07 -4.50 -7.18
C SER A 286 13.85 -4.74 -6.30
N PHE A 287 13.51 -3.74 -5.47
CA PHE A 287 12.34 -3.77 -4.61
C PHE A 287 11.04 -4.04 -5.40
N PHE A 288 10.81 -3.31 -6.49
CA PHE A 288 9.67 -3.57 -7.38
C PHE A 288 9.75 -4.95 -8.07
N ALA A 289 10.94 -5.39 -8.48
CA ALA A 289 11.10 -6.69 -9.13
C ALA A 289 10.71 -7.85 -8.20
N SER A 290 10.97 -7.73 -6.88
CA SER A 290 10.53 -8.73 -5.89
C SER A 290 9.01 -8.82 -5.77
N GLN A 291 8.30 -7.68 -5.85
CA GLN A 291 6.83 -7.64 -5.89
C GLN A 291 6.29 -8.35 -7.14
N ILE A 292 6.89 -8.09 -8.31
CA ILE A 292 6.54 -8.75 -9.57
C ILE A 292 6.78 -10.26 -9.50
N ALA A 293 7.89 -10.70 -8.92
CA ALA A 293 8.19 -12.12 -8.77
C ALA A 293 7.12 -12.84 -7.93
N THR A 294 6.70 -12.23 -6.82
CA THR A 294 5.61 -12.75 -5.97
C THR A 294 4.29 -12.83 -6.74
N LEU A 295 3.90 -11.74 -7.41
CA LEU A 295 2.64 -11.70 -8.18
C LEU A 295 2.63 -12.68 -9.34
N ARG A 296 3.76 -12.88 -10.05
CA ARG A 296 3.87 -13.89 -11.12
C ARG A 296 3.66 -15.30 -10.58
N LYS A 297 4.23 -15.61 -9.41
CA LYS A 297 3.99 -16.89 -8.73
C LYS A 297 2.52 -17.05 -8.37
N ALA A 298 1.89 -16.02 -7.79
CA ALA A 298 0.48 -16.05 -7.40
C ALA A 298 -0.50 -16.14 -8.58
N PHE A 299 -0.14 -15.60 -9.74
CA PHE A 299 -0.96 -15.65 -10.95
C PHE A 299 -0.67 -16.85 -11.87
N SER A 300 0.29 -17.69 -11.51
CA SER A 300 0.54 -18.94 -12.23
C SER A 300 -0.63 -19.89 -11.98
N PRO A 301 -1.14 -20.59 -13.01
CA PRO A 301 -2.18 -21.60 -12.82
C PRO A 301 -1.68 -22.66 -11.83
N GLU A 302 -2.50 -23.00 -10.83
CA GLU A 302 -2.27 -24.20 -10.04
C GLU A 302 -2.30 -25.42 -10.99
N HIS A 303 -1.32 -26.31 -10.88
CA HIS A 303 -1.24 -27.55 -11.67
C HIS A 303 -2.21 -28.60 -11.15
#